data_AF-T0ANB6-F1
#
_entry.id   AF-T0ANB6-F1
#
_cell.length_a   1.000
_cell.length_b   1.000
_cell.length_c   1.000
_cell.angle_alpha   90.00
_cell.angle_beta   90.00
_cell.angle_gamma   90.00
#
_symmetry.space_group_name_H-M   'P 1'
#
loop_
_entity.id
_entity.type
_entity.pdbx_description
1 polymer ?
#
loop_
_entity_poly.entity_id
_entity_poly.type
_entity_poly.pdbx_seq_one_letter_code
_entity_poly.pdbx_strand_id
1 'polypeptide(L)'
;MSERTLHGLDFGLDHTGRMRGIDEVEQGLACKCECPECGSPLVARKGAVRVHHFAHQGESCTTGAETALHRMAKQIVADKRRLVEPGRDTPTVFRDAALPDEMYWPGRRPDVVLLTESMTLQSR
;
A
#
# COMPACT_ATOMS: atom_id res chain seq x y z
N MET A 1 5.74 0.45 32.03
CA MET A 1 4.45 -0.01 31.48
C MET A 1 4.43 0.46 30.03
N SER A 2 4.21 -0.45 29.08
CA SER A 2 4.44 -0.21 27.65
C SER A 2 3.53 0.89 27.13
N GLU A 3 4.08 2.07 26.88
CA GLU A 3 3.45 3.14 26.09
C GLU A 3 3.38 2.67 24.63
N ARG A 4 2.41 1.79 24.35
CA ARG A 4 2.02 1.48 22.97
C ARG A 4 1.20 2.65 22.45
N THR A 5 1.91 3.65 21.93
CA THR A 5 1.31 4.72 21.14
C THR A 5 0.39 4.10 20.10
N LEU A 6 -0.90 4.40 20.19
CA LEU A 6 -1.89 4.05 19.17
C LEU A 6 -1.57 4.91 17.95
N HIS A 7 -0.74 4.39 17.04
CA HIS A 7 -0.34 5.09 15.83
C HIS A 7 -1.54 5.17 14.88
N GLY A 8 -1.88 6.39 14.47
CA GLY A 8 -2.80 6.58 13.34
C GLY A 8 -2.23 5.95 12.08
N LEU A 9 -3.11 5.58 11.15
CA LEU A 9 -2.71 5.01 9.87
C LEU A 9 -2.68 6.12 8.82
N ASP A 10 -1.67 6.14 7.96
CA ASP A 10 -1.62 7.10 6.85
C ASP A 10 -2.48 6.65 5.66
N PHE A 11 -2.77 5.35 5.57
CA PHE A 11 -3.49 4.73 4.47
C PHE A 11 -4.64 3.84 4.95
N GLY A 12 -5.73 3.82 4.18
CA GLY A 12 -6.88 2.94 4.37
C GLY A 12 -7.25 2.20 3.09
N LEU A 13 -7.94 1.07 3.23
CA LEU A 13 -8.45 0.30 2.09
C LEU A 13 -9.88 0.76 1.76
N ASP A 14 -10.14 1.23 0.55
CA ASP A 14 -11.49 1.62 0.12
C ASP A 14 -12.35 0.40 -0.29
N HIS A 15 -13.64 0.65 -0.52
CA HIS A 15 -14.61 -0.39 -0.91
C HIS A 15 -14.33 -1.04 -2.28
N THR A 16 -13.42 -0.47 -3.09
CA THR A 16 -12.99 -1.04 -4.36
C THR A 16 -11.76 -1.95 -4.21
N GLY A 17 -11.25 -2.09 -2.99
CA GLY A 17 -10.02 -2.83 -2.71
C GLY A 17 -8.75 -2.03 -3.01
N ARG A 18 -8.84 -0.69 -3.14
CA ARG A 18 -7.71 0.19 -3.42
C ARG A 18 -7.24 0.89 -2.16
N MET A 19 -5.92 0.94 -1.97
CA MET A 19 -5.33 1.74 -0.90
C MET A 19 -5.48 3.23 -1.23
N ARG A 20 -5.87 4.03 -0.22
CA ARG A 20 -6.02 5.48 -0.28
C ARG A 20 -5.19 6.14 0.80
N GLY A 21 -4.52 7.23 0.44
CA GLY A 21 -3.88 8.14 1.39
C GLY A 21 -4.90 8.99 2.13
N ILE A 22 -4.59 9.36 3.37
CA ILE A 22 -5.47 10.21 4.17
C ILE A 22 -5.83 11.52 3.45
N ASP A 23 -4.92 12.10 2.68
CA ASP A 23 -5.18 13.34 1.95
C ASP A 23 -6.12 13.17 0.76
N GLU A 24 -6.30 11.95 0.25
CA GLU A 24 -7.14 11.66 -0.93
C GLU A 24 -8.63 11.49 -0.59
N VAL A 25 -8.97 11.34 0.68
CA VAL A 25 -10.33 10.98 1.12
C VAL A 25 -11.08 12.12 1.81
N GLU A 26 -12.39 12.02 1.88
CA GLU A 26 -13.20 12.93 2.70
C GLU A 26 -12.96 12.70 4.21
N GLN A 27 -13.09 13.76 5.00
CA GLN A 27 -12.99 13.68 6.46
C GLN A 27 -14.13 12.81 7.05
N GLY A 28 -13.85 12.13 8.14
CA GLY A 28 -14.82 11.31 8.86
C GLY A 28 -14.96 9.91 8.25
N LEU A 29 -16.19 9.39 8.27
CA LEU A 29 -16.51 8.02 7.84
C LEU A 29 -16.95 7.92 6.36
N ALA A 30 -17.05 9.05 5.66
CA ALA A 30 -17.63 9.11 4.30
C ALA A 30 -16.83 8.28 3.27
N CYS A 31 -15.52 8.16 3.46
CA CYS A 31 -14.65 7.35 2.62
C CYS A 31 -14.93 5.83 2.69
N LYS A 32 -15.59 5.38 3.77
CA LYS A 32 -15.84 3.96 4.06
C LYS A 32 -14.56 3.11 3.97
N CYS A 33 -13.41 3.71 4.31
CA CYS A 33 -12.17 2.98 4.34
C CYS A 33 -12.12 2.03 5.54
N GLU A 34 -11.44 0.92 5.36
CA GLU A 34 -11.21 -0.11 6.38
C GLU A 34 -9.72 -0.30 6.62
N CYS A 35 -9.39 -0.80 7.82
CA CYS A 35 -8.03 -1.19 8.14
C CYS A 35 -7.64 -2.41 7.29
N PRO A 36 -6.58 -2.36 6.49
CA PRO A 36 -6.19 -3.48 5.63
C PRO A 36 -5.70 -4.71 6.40
N GLU A 37 -5.50 -4.59 7.73
CA GLU A 37 -5.07 -5.66 8.63
C GLU A 37 -6.25 -6.34 9.31
N CYS A 38 -7.05 -5.58 10.07
CA CYS A 38 -8.14 -6.16 10.88
C CYS A 38 -9.54 -6.01 10.27
N GLY A 39 -9.68 -5.26 9.17
CA GLY A 39 -10.97 -5.01 8.52
C GLY A 39 -11.87 -4.00 9.25
N SER A 40 -11.48 -3.48 10.41
CA SER A 40 -12.30 -2.51 11.14
C SER A 40 -12.44 -1.19 10.36
N PRO A 41 -13.61 -0.52 10.41
CA PRO A 41 -13.80 0.78 9.78
C PRO A 41 -12.82 1.84 10.29
N LEU A 42 -12.40 2.73 9.39
CA LEU A 42 -11.50 3.83 9.69
C LEU A 42 -12.21 5.18 9.60
N VAL A 43 -11.90 6.06 10.53
CA VAL A 43 -12.30 7.48 10.56
C VAL A 43 -11.15 8.32 10.05
N ALA A 44 -11.34 9.03 8.94
CA ALA A 44 -10.36 9.99 8.44
C ALA A 44 -10.35 11.26 9.32
N ARG A 45 -9.32 11.42 10.15
CA ARG A 45 -9.16 12.60 11.02
C ARG A 45 -8.27 13.62 10.35
N LYS A 46 -8.87 14.77 10.02
CA LYS A 46 -8.20 15.92 9.41
C LYS A 46 -8.40 17.15 10.29
N GLY A 47 -7.40 18.03 10.37
CA GLY A 47 -7.47 19.22 11.21
C GLY A 47 -6.16 19.99 11.26
N ALA A 48 -6.24 21.26 11.69
CA ALA A 48 -5.11 22.18 11.65
C ALA A 48 -4.01 21.92 12.68
N VAL A 49 -4.29 21.14 13.73
CA VAL A 49 -3.39 20.96 14.89
C VAL A 49 -2.59 19.64 14.80
N ARG A 50 -3.24 18.56 14.37
CA ARG A 50 -2.63 17.22 14.31
C ARG A 50 -2.49 16.80 12.86
N VAL A 51 -1.40 16.09 12.56
CA VAL A 51 -1.20 15.46 11.24
C VAL A 51 -2.41 14.60 10.90
N HIS A 52 -2.83 14.70 9.63
CA HIS A 52 -3.93 13.91 9.11
C HIS A 52 -3.62 12.43 9.25
N HIS A 53 -4.56 11.66 9.78
CA HIS A 53 -4.43 10.21 9.90
C HIS A 53 -5.81 9.55 9.91
N PHE A 54 -5.83 8.26 9.61
CA PHE A 54 -6.95 7.38 9.90
C PHE A 54 -6.87 6.86 11.33
N ALA A 55 -8.01 6.80 12.00
CA ALA A 55 -8.16 6.17 13.31
C ALA A 55 -9.19 5.04 13.22
N HIS A 56 -8.98 3.95 13.96
CA HIS A 56 -9.97 2.87 14.06
C HIS A 56 -11.27 3.37 14.69
N GLN A 57 -12.40 2.95 14.13
CA GLN A 57 -13.68 3.04 14.80
C GLN A 57 -13.81 1.89 15.80
N GLY A 58 -13.23 2.07 17.00
CA GLY A 58 -13.24 1.07 18.07
C GLY A 58 -11.83 0.63 18.47
N GLU A 59 -11.67 -0.67 18.74
CA GLU A 59 -10.36 -1.23 19.11
C GLU A 59 -9.36 -1.09 17.96
N SER A 60 -8.16 -0.63 18.30
CA SER A 60 -7.06 -0.52 17.35
C SER A 60 -6.26 -1.80 17.32
N CYS A 61 -5.81 -2.20 16.12
CA CYS A 61 -4.87 -3.30 15.96
C CYS A 61 -3.41 -2.82 16.09
N THR A 62 -2.50 -3.76 16.36
CA THR A 62 -1.08 -3.43 16.59
C THR A 62 -0.29 -3.26 15.29
N THR A 63 -0.61 -4.04 14.25
CA THR A 63 0.14 -4.14 12.98
C THR A 63 -0.45 -3.32 11.84
N GLY A 64 -1.62 -2.67 12.04
CA GLY A 64 -2.36 -1.99 10.98
C GLY A 64 -1.57 -0.91 10.23
N ALA A 65 -0.75 -0.13 10.94
CA ALA A 65 0.07 0.92 10.32
C ALA A 65 1.12 0.34 9.38
N GLU A 66 1.83 -0.70 9.80
CA GLU A 66 2.85 -1.38 8.96
C GLU A 66 2.20 -2.06 7.74
N THR A 67 1.10 -2.80 7.96
CA THR A 67 0.36 -3.44 6.87
C THR A 67 -0.14 -2.41 5.86
N ALA A 68 -0.68 -1.28 6.31
CA ALA A 68 -1.15 -0.21 5.44
C ALA A 68 0.00 0.40 4.60
N LEU A 69 1.15 0.66 5.22
CA LEU A 69 2.36 1.16 4.53
C LEU A 69 2.84 0.18 3.46
N HIS A 70 2.99 -1.10 3.80
CA HIS A 70 3.43 -2.11 2.85
C HIS A 70 2.47 -2.29 1.68
N ARG A 71 1.16 -2.33 1.93
CA ARG A 71 0.17 -2.47 0.84
C ARG A 71 0.15 -1.24 -0.06
N MET A 72 0.25 -0.03 0.51
CA MET A 72 0.32 1.19 -0.30
C MET A 72 1.58 1.21 -1.16
N ALA A 73 2.76 0.87 -0.61
CA ALA A 73 4.01 0.83 -1.36
C ALA A 73 3.92 -0.15 -2.55
N LYS A 74 3.37 -1.35 -2.33
CA LYS A 74 3.15 -2.35 -3.39
C LYS A 74 2.21 -1.81 -4.48
N GLN A 75 1.11 -1.16 -4.09
CA GLN A 75 0.16 -0.55 -5.04
C GLN A 75 0.84 0.55 -5.87
N ILE A 76 1.64 1.43 -5.26
CA ILE A 76 2.38 2.48 -5.98
C ILE A 76 3.31 1.88 -7.02
N VAL A 77 4.09 0.85 -6.66
CA VAL A 77 5.00 0.20 -7.60
C VAL A 77 4.24 -0.43 -8.77
N ALA A 78 3.15 -1.14 -8.48
CA ALA A 78 2.31 -1.78 -9.50
C ALA A 78 1.61 -0.77 -10.42
N ASP A 79 1.12 0.34 -9.88
CA ASP A 79 0.42 1.39 -10.65
C ASP A 79 1.38 2.20 -11.52
N LYS A 80 2.53 2.60 -10.96
CA LYS A 80 3.48 3.49 -11.65
C LYS A 80 4.29 2.75 -12.71
N ARG A 81 4.51 1.44 -12.53
CA ARG A 81 5.29 0.57 -13.44
C ARG A 81 6.64 1.17 -13.81
N ARG A 82 7.26 1.84 -12.84
CA ARG A 82 8.52 2.57 -12.98
C ARG A 82 9.35 2.40 -11.72
N LEU A 83 10.63 2.07 -11.88
CA LEU A 83 11.57 1.97 -10.77
C LEU A 83 12.87 2.70 -11.12
N VAL A 84 13.44 3.40 -10.15
CA VAL A 84 14.79 3.95 -10.24
C VAL A 84 15.71 2.99 -9.50
N GLU A 85 16.63 2.39 -10.24
CA GLU A 85 17.63 1.48 -9.66
C GLU A 85 18.75 2.29 -9.01
N PRO A 86 19.40 1.77 -7.95
CA PRO A 86 20.58 2.42 -7.38
C PRO A 86 21.63 2.70 -8.45
N GLY A 87 22.08 3.96 -8.54
CA GLY A 87 23.08 4.40 -9.54
C GLY A 87 22.52 4.75 -10.92
N ARG A 88 21.20 4.81 -11.10
CA ARG A 88 20.55 5.37 -12.30
C ARG A 88 19.75 6.63 -11.96
N ASP A 89 19.76 7.60 -12.86
CA ASP A 89 18.92 8.82 -12.76
C ASP A 89 17.60 8.68 -13.53
N THR A 90 17.54 7.77 -14.49
CA THR A 90 16.37 7.53 -15.34
C THR A 90 15.60 6.30 -14.86
N PRO A 91 14.28 6.41 -14.61
CA PRO A 91 13.46 5.25 -14.23
C PRO A 91 13.37 4.21 -15.35
N THR A 92 13.58 2.94 -15.01
CA THR A 92 13.23 1.80 -15.86
C THR A 92 11.71 1.68 -15.91
N VAL A 93 11.14 1.68 -17.13
CA VAL A 93 9.70 1.57 -17.37
C VAL A 93 9.34 0.12 -17.67
N PHE A 94 8.28 -0.35 -17.05
CA PHE A 94 7.74 -1.70 -17.23
C PHE A 94 6.40 -1.64 -17.96
N ARG A 95 6.12 -2.66 -18.77
CA ARG A 95 4.88 -2.71 -19.55
C ARG A 95 3.68 -3.01 -18.66
N ASP A 96 3.84 -3.98 -17.78
CA ASP A 96 2.76 -4.47 -16.93
C ASP A 96 3.24 -4.83 -15.52
N ALA A 97 2.26 -4.98 -14.63
CA ALA A 97 2.49 -5.38 -13.25
C ALA A 97 1.43 -6.40 -12.80
N ALA A 98 1.85 -7.39 -12.00
CA ALA A 98 0.95 -8.36 -11.37
C ALA A 98 1.20 -8.42 -9.86
N LEU A 99 0.14 -8.66 -9.10
CA LEU A 99 0.24 -8.98 -7.67
C LEU A 99 0.40 -10.50 -7.50
N PRO A 100 1.22 -10.95 -6.53
CA PRO A 100 1.62 -12.33 -6.38
C PRO A 100 0.52 -13.27 -5.90
N ASP A 101 -0.68 -12.78 -5.57
CA ASP A 101 -1.85 -13.59 -5.21
C ASP A 101 -2.42 -14.38 -6.40
N GLU A 102 -2.02 -14.05 -7.63
CA GLU A 102 -2.55 -14.64 -8.86
C GLU A 102 -1.64 -15.70 -9.51
N MET A 103 -0.47 -16.02 -8.94
CA MET A 103 0.51 -16.93 -9.57
C MET A 103 1.30 -17.80 -8.58
N TYR A 104 1.63 -19.03 -9.00
CA TYR A 104 2.51 -19.95 -8.25
C TYR A 104 3.98 -19.53 -8.40
N TRP A 105 4.73 -19.58 -7.28
CA TRP A 105 6.15 -19.21 -7.24
C TRP A 105 7.01 -20.35 -6.66
N PRO A 106 7.98 -20.90 -7.41
CA PRO A 106 8.98 -21.77 -6.83
C PRO A 106 9.99 -20.93 -6.02
N GLY A 107 9.79 -20.85 -4.71
CA GLY A 107 10.73 -20.19 -3.79
C GLY A 107 10.20 -18.89 -3.17
N ARG A 108 10.99 -17.80 -3.22
CA ARG A 108 10.61 -16.54 -2.58
C ARG A 108 9.49 -15.88 -3.36
N ARG A 109 8.35 -15.70 -2.69
CA ARG A 109 7.19 -14.97 -3.22
C ARG A 109 7.53 -13.47 -3.33
N PRO A 110 7.51 -12.87 -4.52
CA PRO A 110 7.69 -11.43 -4.67
C PRO A 110 6.45 -10.70 -4.14
N ASP A 111 6.60 -9.43 -3.75
CA ASP A 111 5.47 -8.58 -3.33
C ASP A 111 4.76 -7.91 -4.51
N VAL A 112 5.51 -7.61 -5.57
CA VAL A 112 5.03 -7.05 -6.85
C VAL A 112 5.88 -7.65 -7.96
N VAL A 113 5.25 -7.99 -9.08
CA VAL A 113 5.91 -8.49 -10.29
C VAL A 113 5.82 -7.43 -11.35
N LEU A 114 6.95 -7.08 -11.97
CA LEU A 114 6.99 -6.13 -13.08
C LEU A 114 7.50 -6.85 -14.33
N LEU A 115 6.80 -6.65 -15.45
CA LEU A 115 7.05 -7.37 -16.69
C LEU A 115 7.64 -6.41 -17.74
N THR A 116 8.80 -6.79 -18.29
CA THR A 116 9.39 -6.17 -19.49
C THR A 116 8.98 -6.98 -20.73
N GLU A 117 9.19 -6.47 -21.93
CA GLU A 117 9.12 -7.35 -23.10
C GLU A 117 10.21 -8.43 -23.02
N SER A 118 9.87 -9.64 -23.46
CA SER A 118 10.80 -10.74 -23.61
C SER A 118 11.88 -10.35 -24.60
N MET A 119 13.10 -10.07 -24.12
CA MET A 119 14.26 -10.41 -24.93
C MET A 119 14.22 -11.93 -25.06
N THR A 120 13.84 -12.44 -26.23
CA THR A 120 14.15 -13.82 -26.60
C THR A 120 15.63 -14.04 -26.28
N LEU A 121 15.92 -14.81 -25.23
CA LEU A 121 17.26 -15.32 -24.98
C LEU A 121 17.59 -16.17 -26.21
N GLN A 122 18.35 -15.60 -27.14
CA GLN A 122 19.10 -16.41 -28.08
C GLN A 122 20.15 -17.16 -27.26
N SER A 123 19.83 -18.41 -26.93
CA SER A 123 20.83 -19.36 -26.45
C SER A 123 21.96 -19.44 -27.48
N ARG A 124 23.17 -19.08 -27.06
CA ARG A 124 24.39 -19.52 -27.72
C ARG A 124 24.84 -20.83 -27.10
#